data_AF-B4VP12-F1
#
_entry.id   AF-B4VP12-F1
#
_cell.length_a   1.000
_cell.length_b   1.000
_cell.length_c   1.000
_cell.angle_alpha   90.00
_cell.angle_beta   90.00
_cell.angle_gamma   90.00
#
_symmetry.space_group_name_H-M   'P 1'
#
loop_
_entity.id
_entity.type
_entity.pdbx_description
1 polymer ?
#
loop_
_entity_poly.entity_id
_entity_poly.type
_entity_poly.pdbx_seq_one_letter_code
_entity_poly.pdbx_strand_id
1 'polypeptide(L)'
;MGSIHPRRKLVLIVRSKGFSPHPKQPSFGMISNGGSFLFVKLVQGQIPQYATSSQFDLRRKPDNDLYSVLSILKHLGELTQTNSN
;
A
#
# COMPACT_ATOMS: atom_id res chain seq x y z
N MET A 1 -14.22 35.19 -1.09
CA MET A 1 -14.43 34.21 -2.17
C MET A 1 -13.21 33.31 -2.24
N GLY A 2 -13.39 32.00 -2.21
CA GLY A 2 -12.30 31.01 -2.26
C GLY A 2 -12.64 29.73 -1.49
N SER A 3 -13.76 29.11 -1.86
CA SER A 3 -14.23 27.83 -1.30
C SER A 3 -13.27 26.71 -1.70
N ILE A 4 -12.48 26.23 -0.75
CA ILE A 4 -11.65 25.03 -0.89
C ILE A 4 -12.55 23.82 -0.64
N HIS A 5 -13.09 23.26 -1.72
CA HIS A 5 -13.77 21.97 -1.73
C HIS A 5 -12.80 20.86 -1.31
N PRO A 6 -13.07 20.10 -0.23
CA PRO A 6 -12.30 18.91 0.05
C PRO A 6 -12.70 17.84 -0.96
N ARG A 7 -11.89 17.64 -2.01
CA ARG A 7 -12.01 16.45 -2.85
C ARG A 7 -11.85 15.24 -1.95
N ARG A 8 -12.91 14.45 -1.85
CA ARG A 8 -12.98 13.18 -1.12
C ARG A 8 -11.82 12.28 -1.60
N LYS A 9 -10.69 12.28 -0.89
CA LYS A 9 -9.75 11.16 -0.96
C LYS A 9 -10.50 9.99 -0.35
N LEU A 10 -10.96 9.08 -1.21
CA LEU A 10 -11.50 7.80 -0.76
C LEU A 10 -10.34 7.02 -0.13
N VAL A 11 -10.12 7.25 1.15
CA VAL A 11 -9.23 6.43 1.97
C VAL A 11 -10.03 5.17 2.28
N LEU A 12 -9.98 4.20 1.36
CA LEU A 12 -10.45 2.85 1.66
C LEU A 12 -9.40 2.16 2.52
N ILE A 13 -9.24 2.61 3.77
CA ILE A 13 -8.62 1.79 4.81
C ILE A 13 -9.78 1.02 5.41
N VAL A 14 -9.89 -0.23 4.95
CA VAL A 14 -10.72 -1.25 5.57
C VAL A 14 -10.45 -1.21 7.07
N ARG A 15 -11.40 -0.66 7.86
CA ARG A 15 -11.45 -0.88 9.30
C ARG A 15 -11.88 -2.33 9.52
N SER A 16 -11.01 -3.27 9.20
CA SER A 16 -11.16 -4.63 9.68
C SER A 16 -10.45 -4.68 11.03
N LYS A 17 -11.23 -4.41 12.08
CA LYS A 17 -10.98 -5.10 13.35
C LYS A 17 -11.08 -6.60 13.01
N GLY A 18 -9.94 -7.26 12.82
CA GLY A 18 -9.90 -8.73 12.83
C GLY A 18 -9.57 -9.47 11.53
N PHE A 19 -8.63 -9.03 10.71
CA PHE A 19 -8.00 -9.97 9.75
C PHE A 19 -6.47 -9.92 9.81
N SER A 20 -5.94 -10.17 11.01
CA SER A 20 -4.60 -10.71 11.16
C SER A 20 -4.70 -11.73 12.29
N PRO A 21 -4.61 -13.05 12.02
CA PRO A 21 -4.70 -14.07 13.06
C PRO A 21 -3.61 -13.93 14.13
N HIS A 22 -2.63 -13.04 13.91
CA HIS A 22 -1.51 -12.76 14.78
C HIS A 22 -1.38 -11.24 14.96
N PRO A 23 -1.99 -10.62 16.00
CA PRO A 23 -1.92 -9.17 16.25
C PRO A 23 -0.51 -8.64 16.56
N LYS A 24 0.49 -9.53 16.63
CA LYS A 24 1.92 -9.17 16.79
C LYS A 24 2.66 -9.02 15.46
N GLN A 25 2.06 -9.43 14.33
CA GLN A 25 2.72 -9.36 13.03
C GLN A 25 2.36 -8.07 12.30
N PRO A 26 3.34 -7.41 11.65
CA PRO A 26 3.05 -6.24 10.84
C PRO A 26 2.18 -6.64 9.63
N SER A 27 1.14 -5.87 9.37
CA SER A 27 0.32 -6.00 8.15
C SER A 27 0.88 -5.10 7.05
N PHE A 28 0.91 -5.59 5.81
CA PHE A 28 1.34 -4.80 4.66
C PHE A 28 0.18 -4.59 3.69
N GLY A 29 0.13 -3.41 3.06
CA GLY A 29 -0.89 -3.06 2.09
C GLY A 29 -0.35 -2.12 1.01
N MET A 30 -1.14 -1.92 -0.03
CA MET A 30 -0.82 -1.04 -1.15
C MET A 30 -2.00 -0.12 -1.44
N ILE A 31 -1.71 1.16 -1.65
CA ILE A 31 -2.65 2.17 -2.11
C ILE A 31 -2.28 2.51 -3.56
N SER A 32 -3.23 2.38 -4.49
CA SER A 32 -3.04 2.73 -5.89
C SER A 32 -4.05 3.76 -6.36
N ASN A 33 -3.60 4.72 -7.17
CA ASN A 33 -4.45 5.73 -7.80
C ASN A 33 -4.00 5.95 -9.26
N GLY A 34 -4.55 5.17 -10.20
CA GLY A 34 -4.41 5.30 -11.66
C GLY A 34 -3.00 5.12 -12.23
N GLY A 35 -2.01 5.82 -11.68
CA GLY A 35 -0.59 5.71 -12.00
C GLY A 35 0.34 5.98 -10.81
N SER A 36 -0.18 6.13 -9.59
CA SER A 36 0.65 6.30 -8.39
C SER A 36 0.42 5.14 -7.42
N PHE A 37 1.49 4.62 -6.83
CA PHE A 37 1.49 3.50 -5.90
C PHE A 37 2.23 3.87 -4.61
N LEU A 38 1.66 3.48 -3.47
CA LEU A 38 2.25 3.68 -2.16
C LEU A 38 2.08 2.40 -1.33
N PHE A 39 3.18 1.86 -0.82
CA PHE A 39 3.14 0.70 0.07
C PHE A 39 3.10 1.17 1.52
N VAL A 40 2.28 0.51 2.32
CA VAL A 40 2.05 0.86 3.72
C VAL A 40 2.30 -0.36 4.60
N LYS A 41 3.04 -0.15 5.68
CA LYS A 41 3.25 -1.11 6.75
C LYS A 41 2.50 -0.62 7.99
N LEU A 42 1.62 -1.47 8.51
CA LEU A 42 0.91 -1.27 9.77
C LEU A 42 1.55 -2.16 10.84
N VAL A 43 1.98 -1.55 11.94
CA VAL A 43 2.36 -2.26 13.16
C VAL A 43 1.22 -2.12 14.17
N GLN A 44 0.59 -3.24 14.51
CA GLN A 44 -0.48 -3.29 15.50
C GLN A 44 0.13 -3.29 16.91
N GLY A 45 -0.19 -2.25 17.70
CA GLY A 45 0.23 -2.08 19.09
C GLY A 45 -0.86 -1.32 19.87
N GLN A 46 -0.54 -0.80 21.05
CA GLN A 46 -1.49 0.05 21.80
C GLN A 46 -1.94 1.27 20.97
N ILE A 47 -1.02 1.81 20.17
CA ILE A 47 -1.29 2.85 19.18
C ILE A 47 -0.83 2.29 17.82
N PRO A 48 -1.70 2.20 16.80
CA PRO A 48 -1.32 1.69 15.49
C PRO A 48 -0.34 2.65 14.81
N GLN A 49 0.80 2.12 14.36
CA GLN A 49 1.83 2.89 13.66
C GLN A 49 1.85 2.54 12.18
N TYR A 50 1.93 3.57 11.33
CA TYR A 50 1.98 3.42 9.89
C TYR A 50 3.33 3.92 9.38
N ALA A 51 4.04 3.07 8.65
CA ALA A 51 5.18 3.46 7.84
C ALA A 51 4.79 3.37 6.37
N THR A 52 5.26 4.32 5.56
CA THR A 52 4.98 4.38 4.12
C THR A 52 6.27 4.29 3.33
N SER A 53 6.22 3.63 2.17
CA SER A 53 7.32 3.68 1.20
C SER A 53 7.41 5.05 0.53
N SER A 54 8.45 5.26 -0.27
CA SER A 54 8.43 6.28 -1.31
C SER A 54 7.25 6.03 -2.26
N GLN A 55 6.63 7.11 -2.76
CA GLN A 55 5.59 7.00 -3.78
C GLN A 55 6.23 6.65 -5.13
N PHE A 56 5.72 5.58 -5.73
CA PHE A 56 6.05 5.17 -7.09
C PHE A 56 5.07 5.82 -8.06
N ASP A 57 5.54 6.45 -9.12
CA ASP A 57 4.70 7.09 -10.12
C ASP A 57 5.07 6.64 -11.54
N LEU A 58 4.09 6.06 -12.23
CA LEU A 58 4.24 5.58 -13.60
C LEU A 58 4.40 6.69 -14.62
N ARG A 59 4.00 7.92 -14.27
CA ARG A 59 4.07 9.09 -15.14
C ARG A 59 5.28 9.97 -14.85
N ARG A 60 6.10 9.62 -13.84
CA ARG A 60 7.37 10.29 -13.59
C ARG A 60 8.30 10.11 -14.79
N LYS A 61 8.99 11.19 -15.17
CA LYS A 61 9.97 11.24 -16.25
C LYS A 61 11.28 11.82 -15.69
N PRO A 62 12.45 11.41 -16.21
CA PRO A 62 12.65 10.47 -17.32
C PRO A 62 12.42 9.00 -16.92
N ASP A 63 12.74 8.65 -15.68
CA ASP A 63 12.59 7.31 -15.12
C ASP A 63 11.20 7.17 -14.49
N ASN A 64 10.39 6.29 -15.08
CA ASN A 64 9.11 5.90 -14.51
C ASN A 64 9.30 4.71 -13.56
N ASP A 65 8.40 4.59 -12.59
CA ASP A 65 8.50 3.55 -11.57
C ASP A 65 7.81 2.22 -11.96
N LEU A 66 7.47 2.04 -13.25
CA LEU A 66 6.70 0.88 -13.71
C LEU A 66 7.41 -0.44 -13.42
N TYR A 67 8.70 -0.52 -13.74
CA TYR A 67 9.49 -1.72 -13.54
C TYR A 67 9.61 -2.08 -12.05
N SER A 68 9.77 -1.07 -11.18
CA SER A 68 9.84 -1.27 -9.73
C SER A 68 8.52 -1.82 -9.19
N VAL A 69 7.39 -1.25 -9.60
CA VAL A 69 6.06 -1.73 -9.17
C VAL A 69 5.80 -3.16 -9.66
N LEU A 70 6.06 -3.45 -10.93
CA LEU A 70 5.87 -4.79 -11.48
C LEU A 70 6.78 -5.83 -10.82
N SER A 71 8.02 -5.48 -10.50
CA SER A 71 8.94 -6.36 -9.77
C SER A 71 8.42 -6.71 -8.39
N ILE A 72 7.88 -5.74 -7.65
CA ILE A 72 7.26 -5.98 -6.33
C ILE A 72 6.05 -6.91 -6.47
N LEU A 73 5.15 -6.63 -7.43
CA LEU A 73 3.96 -7.45 -7.64
C LEU A 73 4.30 -8.88 -8.06
N LYS A 74 5.32 -9.06 -8.91
CA LYS A 74 5.82 -10.38 -9.31
C LYS A 74 6.32 -11.16 -8.09
N HIS A 75 7.14 -10.53 -7.26
CA HIS A 75 7.67 -11.16 -6.05
C HIS A 75 6.57 -11.58 -5.07
N LEU A 76 5.56 -10.72 -4.86
CA LEU A 76 4.40 -11.06 -4.04
C LEU A 76 3.63 -12.27 -4.61
N GLY A 77 3.46 -12.33 -5.93
CA GLY A 77 2.89 -13.50 -6.60
C GLY A 77 3.66 -14.78 -6.33
N GLU A 78 4.99 -14.75 -6.50
CA GLU A 78 5.90 -15.88 -6.22
C GLU A 78 5.78 -16.36 -4.76
N LEU A 79 5.74 -15.44 -3.79
CA LEU A 79 5.57 -15.77 -2.37
C LEU A 79 4.25 -16.50 -2.07
N THR A 80 3.16 -16.16 -2.79
CA THR A 80 1.88 -16.85 -2.62
C THR A 80 1.81 -18.22 -3.29
N GLN A 81 2.56 -18.42 -4.39
CA GLN A 81 2.61 -19.68 -5.12
C GLN A 81 3.47 -20.74 -4.41
N THR A 82 4.52 -20.30 -3.69
CA THR A 82 5.52 -21.18 -3.06
C THR A 82 4.98 -21.98 -1.86
N ASN A 83 3.81 -21.64 -1.31
CA ASN A 83 3.18 -22.35 -0.18
C ASN A 83 2.34 -23.58 -0.60
N SER A 84 2.53 -24.06 -1.83
CA SER A 84 1.84 -25.22 -2.41
C SER A 84 2.78 -26.42 -2.46
N ASN A 85 3.24 -26.96 -1.32
CA ASN A 85 3.93 -28.25 -1.21
C ASN A 85 3.82 -28.81 0.22
#